data_AF-A0A7W5NGB9-F1
#
_entry.id   AF-A0A7W5NGB9-F1
#
_cell.length_a   1.000
_cell.length_b   1.000
_cell.length_c   1.000
_cell.angle_alpha   90.00
_cell.angle_beta   90.00
_cell.angle_gamma   90.00
#
_symmetry.space_group_name_H-M   'P 1'
#
loop_
_entity.id
_entity.type
_entity.pdbx_description
1 polymer ?
#
loop_
_entity_poly.entity_id
_entity_poly.type
_entity_poly.pdbx_seq_one_letter_code
_entity_poly.pdbx_strand_id
1 'polypeptide(L)'
;MPTEATTPQPFAFVLMPFDSSFNDIYLLGIKETATQLDFDCQRVDEQIYQESMLERIYRQIDVADVIVADMSGRNPNVFYEVGYAHAKGKLVILLTSDTGDIPFDLKHHRHIVYGGSATRLRTQLAKDLEWAKAEIQNLRDSRIKVTLQKPSGLLEKSDWLAEADIDLKFDLSNHSSQASPDIEAIYIYMNRQWTVRQDEKVCSTVDSDWSPFKERHFLACPVRRLQKNGGWAQIKVNMKRILAVASKGEVLKDSYQLKGKLGLRIATSSGNFDYQFPLDVAVDEIPF
;
A
#
# COMPACT_ATOMS: atom_id res chain seq x y z
N MET A 1 -4.22 -11.19 -38.89
CA MET A 1 -4.06 -11.55 -37.46
C MET A 1 -4.18 -10.26 -36.68
N PRO A 2 -5.02 -10.16 -35.64
CA PRO A 2 -5.00 -8.99 -34.77
C PRO A 2 -3.66 -9.02 -34.03
N THR A 3 -2.87 -7.98 -34.18
CA THR A 3 -1.67 -7.71 -33.39
C THR A 3 -2.09 -7.69 -31.93
N GLU A 4 -1.58 -8.64 -31.11
CA GLU A 4 -1.72 -8.55 -29.66
C GLU A 4 -1.17 -7.19 -29.23
N ALA A 5 -2.04 -6.32 -28.73
CA ALA A 5 -1.61 -5.06 -28.15
C ALA A 5 -0.74 -5.41 -26.93
N THR A 6 0.58 -5.28 -27.09
CA THR A 6 1.55 -5.56 -26.04
C THR A 6 1.23 -4.63 -24.87
N THR A 7 0.92 -5.19 -23.70
CA THR A 7 0.69 -4.40 -22.49
C THR A 7 1.91 -3.49 -22.28
N PRO A 8 1.73 -2.16 -22.10
CA PRO A 8 2.87 -1.26 -21.97
C PRO A 8 3.75 -1.68 -20.79
N GLN A 9 5.06 -1.67 -20.99
CA GLN A 9 6.04 -2.02 -19.95
C GLN A 9 5.83 -1.13 -18.71
N PRO A 10 5.89 -1.69 -17.49
CA PRO A 10 5.88 -0.87 -16.29
C PRO A 10 7.10 0.05 -16.22
N PHE A 11 6.89 1.30 -15.81
CA PHE A 11 7.95 2.28 -15.68
C PHE A 11 8.54 2.28 -14.25
N ALA A 12 9.83 1.96 -14.15
CA ALA A 12 10.62 2.01 -12.93
C ALA A 12 11.52 3.27 -12.94
N PHE A 13 11.25 4.20 -12.02
CA PHE A 13 12.05 5.41 -11.90
C PHE A 13 13.03 5.29 -10.74
N VAL A 14 14.31 5.58 -11.01
CA VAL A 14 15.40 5.42 -10.05
C VAL A 14 15.77 6.77 -9.43
N LEU A 15 15.63 6.84 -8.11
CA LEU A 15 16.07 7.97 -7.28
C LEU A 15 17.37 7.57 -6.59
N MET A 16 18.46 8.26 -6.89
CA MET A 16 19.77 7.90 -6.33
C MET A 16 20.76 9.07 -6.41
N PRO A 17 21.81 9.05 -5.58
CA PRO A 17 22.91 10.01 -5.72
C PRO A 17 23.55 9.92 -7.12
N PHE A 18 23.88 11.07 -7.71
CA PHE A 18 24.55 11.16 -9.03
C PHE A 18 26.05 10.90 -9.00
N ASP A 19 26.61 10.61 -7.82
CA ASP A 19 28.04 10.36 -7.71
C ASP A 19 28.43 9.13 -8.55
N SER A 20 29.54 9.24 -9.28
CA SER A 20 30.01 8.19 -10.19
C SER A 20 30.22 6.83 -9.52
N SER A 21 30.46 6.80 -8.20
CA SER A 21 30.57 5.57 -7.41
C SER A 21 29.30 4.70 -7.46
N PHE A 22 28.15 5.29 -7.81
CA PHE A 22 26.89 4.57 -7.91
C PHE A 22 26.59 4.04 -9.33
N ASN A 23 27.42 4.32 -10.33
CA ASN A 23 27.14 3.92 -11.71
C ASN A 23 27.05 2.40 -11.88
N ASP A 24 27.93 1.63 -11.26
CA ASP A 24 27.89 0.16 -11.33
C ASP A 24 26.66 -0.40 -10.63
N ILE A 25 26.30 0.18 -9.47
CA ILE A 25 25.09 -0.19 -8.74
C ILE A 25 23.85 0.08 -9.60
N TYR A 26 23.81 1.22 -10.27
CA TYR A 26 22.72 1.56 -11.18
C TYR A 26 22.67 0.63 -12.39
N LEU A 27 23.74 0.57 -13.19
CA LEU A 27 23.74 -0.14 -14.47
C LEU A 27 23.62 -1.66 -14.27
N LEU A 28 24.49 -2.24 -13.44
CA LEU A 28 24.59 -3.70 -13.26
C LEU A 28 23.62 -4.23 -12.20
N GLY A 29 23.29 -3.41 -11.21
CA GLY A 29 22.41 -3.79 -10.12
C GLY A 29 20.94 -3.53 -10.43
N ILE A 30 20.59 -2.26 -10.69
CA ILE A 30 19.19 -1.83 -10.81
C ILE A 30 18.66 -2.01 -12.23
N LYS A 31 19.32 -1.39 -13.22
CA LYS A 31 18.85 -1.31 -14.60
C LYS A 31 18.80 -2.67 -15.27
N GLU A 32 19.87 -3.46 -15.16
CA GLU A 32 19.89 -4.84 -15.68
C GLU A 32 18.76 -5.71 -15.08
N THR A 33 18.57 -5.68 -13.76
CA THR A 33 17.53 -6.46 -13.09
C THR A 33 16.13 -6.03 -13.54
N ALA A 34 15.88 -4.72 -13.61
CA ALA A 34 14.60 -4.19 -14.05
C ALA A 34 14.30 -4.53 -15.52
N THR A 35 15.31 -4.41 -16.39
CA THR A 35 15.20 -4.75 -17.82
C THR A 35 14.90 -6.23 -18.02
N GLN A 36 15.54 -7.11 -17.24
CA GLN A 36 15.27 -8.56 -17.28
C GLN A 36 13.83 -8.92 -16.88
N LEU A 37 13.15 -8.04 -16.16
CA LEU A 37 11.75 -8.18 -15.76
C LEU A 37 10.80 -7.30 -16.60
N ASP A 38 11.24 -6.83 -17.77
CA ASP A 38 10.47 -6.00 -18.72
C ASP A 38 10.00 -4.65 -18.15
N PHE A 39 10.74 -4.05 -17.22
CA PHE A 39 10.52 -2.66 -16.83
C PHE A 39 11.28 -1.70 -17.76
N ASP A 40 10.63 -0.60 -18.14
CA ASP A 40 11.36 0.58 -18.61
C ASP A 40 12.00 1.25 -17.39
N CYS A 41 13.33 1.17 -17.27
CA CYS A 41 14.06 1.61 -16.08
C CYS A 41 14.94 2.82 -16.40
N GLN A 42 14.65 3.95 -15.76
CA GLN A 42 15.35 5.20 -16.04
C GLN A 42 15.79 5.90 -14.76
N ARG A 43 16.98 6.50 -14.84
CA ARG A 43 17.48 7.49 -13.87
C ARG A 43 17.36 8.87 -14.51
N VAL A 44 17.14 9.90 -13.69
CA VAL A 44 16.82 11.25 -14.20
C VAL A 44 17.90 11.84 -15.12
N ASP A 45 19.16 11.50 -14.91
CA ASP A 45 20.30 11.99 -15.70
C ASP A 45 20.44 11.33 -17.08
N GLU A 46 19.67 10.27 -17.40
CA GLU A 46 19.77 9.56 -18.69
C GLU A 46 19.09 10.27 -19.87
N GLN A 47 18.43 11.42 -19.66
CA GLN A 47 17.78 12.14 -20.77
C GLN A 47 18.13 13.63 -20.74
N ILE A 48 18.40 14.17 -21.94
CA ILE A 48 18.78 15.56 -22.17
C ILE A 48 17.51 16.39 -22.39
N TYR A 49 17.22 17.35 -21.51
CA TYR A 49 16.06 18.24 -21.64
C TYR A 49 16.33 19.68 -21.14
N GLN A 50 15.48 20.61 -21.56
CA GLN A 50 15.57 22.06 -21.29
C GLN A 50 14.83 22.54 -20.01
N GLU A 51 14.09 21.65 -19.33
CA GLU A 51 13.30 21.99 -18.13
C GLU A 51 14.12 21.96 -16.83
N SER A 52 13.58 22.52 -15.74
CA SER A 52 14.21 22.43 -14.43
C SER A 52 14.27 20.98 -13.93
N MET A 53 15.41 20.58 -13.35
CA MET A 53 15.66 19.20 -12.92
C MET A 53 14.60 18.69 -11.92
N LEU A 54 14.13 19.58 -11.04
CA LEU A 54 13.21 19.27 -9.96
C LEU A 54 11.77 19.02 -10.47
N GLU A 55 11.26 19.86 -11.38
CA GLU A 55 9.93 19.64 -11.98
C GLU A 55 9.88 18.33 -12.76
N ARG A 56 10.98 17.98 -13.43
CA ARG A 56 11.10 16.72 -14.15
C ARG A 56 11.07 15.53 -13.20
N ILE A 57 11.80 15.57 -12.08
CA ILE A 57 11.77 14.50 -11.08
C ILE A 57 10.35 14.29 -10.58
N TYR A 58 9.59 15.37 -10.30
CA TYR A 58 8.19 15.24 -9.87
C TYR A 58 7.31 14.62 -10.95
N ARG A 59 7.45 15.04 -12.21
CA ARG A 59 6.71 14.44 -13.33
C ARG A 59 7.05 12.96 -13.50
N GLN A 60 8.32 12.59 -13.41
CA GLN A 60 8.78 11.20 -13.51
C GLN A 60 8.25 10.36 -12.35
N ILE A 61 8.27 10.88 -11.11
CA ILE A 61 7.63 10.22 -9.97
C ILE A 61 6.12 10.05 -10.21
N ASP A 62 5.46 11.07 -10.74
CA ASP A 62 4.01 11.05 -10.99
C ASP A 62 3.63 10.02 -12.07
N VAL A 63 4.45 9.77 -13.08
CA VAL A 63 4.18 8.74 -14.11
C VAL A 63 4.78 7.36 -13.81
N ALA A 64 5.71 7.24 -12.87
CA ALA A 64 6.32 5.97 -12.48
C ALA A 64 5.29 5.00 -11.88
N ASP A 65 5.35 3.74 -12.31
CA ASP A 65 4.59 2.64 -11.73
C ASP A 65 5.27 2.15 -10.43
N VAL A 66 6.61 2.19 -10.39
CA VAL A 66 7.43 1.89 -9.20
C VAL A 66 8.62 2.83 -9.09
N ILE A 67 8.98 3.17 -7.86
CA ILE A 67 10.18 3.92 -7.52
C ILE A 67 11.20 2.97 -6.91
N VAL A 68 12.45 3.02 -7.39
CA VAL A 68 13.60 2.37 -6.76
C VAL A 68 14.50 3.46 -6.21
N ALA A 69 14.63 3.56 -4.89
CA ALA A 69 15.32 4.66 -4.24
C ALA A 69 16.54 4.19 -3.45
N ASP A 70 17.73 4.69 -3.78
CA ASP A 70 18.98 4.40 -3.07
C ASP A 70 19.29 5.48 -2.04
N MET A 71 19.19 5.09 -0.76
CA MET A 71 19.32 6.00 0.39
C MET A 71 20.77 6.10 0.90
N SER A 72 21.72 5.43 0.25
CA SER A 72 23.11 5.34 0.73
C SER A 72 23.77 6.71 0.81
N GLY A 73 24.61 6.91 1.82
CA GLY A 73 25.28 8.20 2.05
C GLY A 73 24.34 9.33 2.48
N ARG A 74 23.08 9.03 2.79
CA ARG A 74 22.09 9.94 3.36
C ARG A 74 21.84 11.21 2.53
N ASN A 75 21.71 11.07 1.22
CA ASN A 75 21.48 12.20 0.34
C ASN A 75 20.11 12.89 0.64
N PRO A 76 20.09 14.18 1.04
CA PRO A 76 18.85 14.87 1.43
C PRO A 76 17.84 15.00 0.28
N ASN A 77 18.30 15.08 -0.97
CA ASN A 77 17.42 15.18 -2.13
C ASN A 77 16.66 13.87 -2.34
N VAL A 78 17.35 12.73 -2.23
CA VAL A 78 16.70 11.41 -2.37
C VAL A 78 15.67 11.20 -1.25
N PHE A 79 15.96 11.62 0.00
CA PHE A 79 14.96 11.58 1.08
C PHE A 79 13.73 12.43 0.77
N TYR A 80 13.92 13.63 0.25
CA TYR A 80 12.82 14.51 -0.13
C TYR A 80 11.95 13.87 -1.23
N GLU A 81 12.58 13.31 -2.26
CA GLU A 81 11.90 12.66 -3.39
C GLU A 81 11.14 11.40 -2.96
N VAL A 82 11.72 10.58 -2.07
CA VAL A 82 11.03 9.43 -1.45
C VAL A 82 9.83 9.89 -0.63
N GLY A 83 9.97 10.96 0.15
CA GLY A 83 8.85 11.55 0.89
C GLY A 83 7.71 11.98 -0.03
N TYR A 84 8.03 12.63 -1.15
CA TYR A 84 7.05 13.00 -2.17
C TYR A 84 6.39 11.78 -2.82
N ALA A 85 7.17 10.75 -3.17
CA ALA A 85 6.65 9.50 -3.73
C ALA A 85 5.70 8.77 -2.75
N HIS A 86 6.05 8.71 -1.46
CA HIS A 86 5.18 8.17 -0.42
C HIS A 86 3.88 8.97 -0.28
N ALA A 87 3.95 10.31 -0.31
CA ALA A 87 2.76 11.16 -0.24
C ALA A 87 1.81 10.93 -1.44
N LYS A 88 2.34 10.56 -2.60
CA LYS A 88 1.57 10.16 -3.80
C LYS A 88 1.07 8.71 -3.75
N GLY A 89 1.44 7.95 -2.73
CA GLY A 89 1.11 6.54 -2.57
C GLY A 89 1.69 5.68 -3.70
N LYS A 90 2.92 5.98 -4.12
CA LYS A 90 3.68 5.18 -5.09
C LYS A 90 4.23 3.92 -4.44
N LEU A 91 4.44 2.87 -5.24
CA LEU A 91 5.20 1.71 -4.82
C LEU A 91 6.68 2.12 -4.74
N VAL A 92 7.29 2.04 -3.56
CA VAL A 92 8.69 2.44 -3.34
C VAL A 92 9.48 1.25 -2.81
N ILE A 93 10.56 0.89 -3.51
CA ILE A 93 11.55 -0.09 -3.09
C ILE A 93 12.78 0.68 -2.61
N LEU A 94 13.08 0.59 -1.32
CA LEU A 94 14.22 1.26 -0.72
C LEU A 94 15.48 0.39 -0.81
N LEU A 95 16.60 0.98 -1.20
CA LEU A 95 17.92 0.36 -1.26
C LEU A 95 18.86 1.11 -0.31
N THR A 96 19.85 0.40 0.22
CA THR A 96 20.97 1.01 0.93
C THR A 96 22.21 0.11 0.93
N SER A 97 23.39 0.72 0.89
CA SER A 97 24.65 0.03 1.17
C SER A 97 24.78 -0.32 2.65
N ASP A 98 24.27 0.54 3.55
CA ASP A 98 24.41 0.42 5.00
C ASP A 98 23.09 0.72 5.72
N THR A 99 22.72 -0.12 6.70
CA THR A 99 21.49 0.08 7.51
C THR A 99 21.47 1.38 8.31
N GLY A 100 22.65 1.93 8.63
CA GLY A 100 22.85 3.20 9.29
C GLY A 100 22.43 4.38 8.43
N ASP A 101 22.34 4.24 7.11
CA ASP A 101 21.88 5.32 6.22
C ASP A 101 20.36 5.51 6.26
N ILE A 102 19.61 4.52 6.75
CA ILE A 102 18.15 4.59 6.86
C ILE A 102 17.74 5.35 8.15
N PRO A 103 17.02 6.49 8.04
CA PRO A 103 16.46 7.20 9.19
C PRO A 103 15.50 6.34 9.98
N PHE A 104 15.38 6.62 11.29
CA PHE A 104 14.56 5.84 12.21
C PHE A 104 13.12 5.60 11.70
N ASP A 105 12.47 6.64 11.19
CA ASP A 105 11.08 6.57 10.68
C ASP A 105 10.93 5.63 9.47
N LEU A 106 12.00 5.48 8.67
CA LEU A 106 12.02 4.60 7.50
C LEU A 106 12.51 3.19 7.80
N LYS A 107 13.03 2.90 9.00
CA LYS A 107 13.53 1.55 9.35
C LYS A 107 12.44 0.49 9.35
N HIS A 108 11.19 0.89 9.58
CA HIS A 108 10.04 0.00 9.52
C HIS A 108 9.60 -0.31 8.08
N HIS A 109 10.03 0.50 7.10
CA HIS A 109 9.85 0.20 5.70
C HIS A 109 10.86 -0.86 5.26
N ARG A 110 10.40 -1.81 4.44
CA ARG A 110 11.26 -2.82 3.85
C ARG A 110 12.31 -2.13 2.97
N HIS A 111 13.58 -2.47 3.21
CA HIS A 111 14.71 -1.97 2.44
C HIS A 111 15.70 -3.10 2.15
N ILE A 112 16.36 -3.00 1.00
CA ILE A 112 17.38 -3.95 0.55
C ILE A 112 18.75 -3.42 0.99
N VAL A 113 19.44 -4.17 1.85
CA VAL A 113 20.82 -3.87 2.24
C VAL A 113 21.77 -4.64 1.33
N TYR A 114 22.42 -3.96 0.38
CA TYR A 114 23.26 -4.60 -0.63
C TYR A 114 24.76 -4.54 -0.35
N GLY A 115 25.22 -3.69 0.59
CA GLY A 115 26.62 -3.66 1.04
C GLY A 115 27.63 -3.38 -0.07
N GLY A 116 27.27 -2.57 -1.08
CA GLY A 116 28.14 -2.29 -2.23
C GLY A 116 28.19 -3.39 -3.29
N SER A 117 27.51 -4.53 -3.09
CA SER A 117 27.51 -5.65 -4.05
C SER A 117 26.34 -5.58 -5.02
N ALA A 118 26.63 -5.29 -6.29
CA ALA A 118 25.63 -5.35 -7.37
C ALA A 118 25.00 -6.75 -7.48
N THR A 119 25.78 -7.83 -7.33
CA THR A 119 25.26 -9.20 -7.36
C THR A 119 24.21 -9.45 -6.28
N ARG A 120 24.49 -9.03 -5.03
CA ARG A 120 23.54 -9.14 -3.92
C ARG A 120 22.28 -8.30 -4.18
N LEU A 121 22.47 -7.09 -4.70
CA LEU A 121 21.36 -6.21 -5.07
C LEU A 121 20.44 -6.89 -6.08
N ARG A 122 20.98 -7.44 -7.17
CA ARG A 122 20.20 -8.13 -8.23
C ARG A 122 19.30 -9.21 -7.66
N THR A 123 19.85 -10.12 -6.83
CA THR A 123 19.07 -11.24 -6.28
C THR A 123 17.91 -10.78 -5.42
N GLN A 124 18.11 -9.72 -4.62
CA GLN A 124 17.07 -9.25 -3.70
C GLN A 124 16.07 -8.33 -4.41
N LEU A 125 16.55 -7.48 -5.31
CA LEU A 125 15.75 -6.54 -6.09
C LEU A 125 14.83 -7.27 -7.08
N ALA A 126 15.28 -8.37 -7.67
CA ALA A 126 14.44 -9.16 -8.58
C ALA A 126 13.13 -9.59 -7.91
N LYS A 127 13.20 -10.10 -6.67
CA LYS A 127 12.02 -10.52 -5.90
C LYS A 127 11.05 -9.35 -5.63
N ASP A 128 11.61 -8.18 -5.35
CA ASP A 128 10.81 -7.00 -5.00
C ASP A 128 10.19 -6.37 -6.26
N LEU A 129 10.89 -6.42 -7.40
CA LEU A 129 10.36 -6.02 -8.70
C LEU A 129 9.32 -7.00 -9.25
N GLU A 130 9.48 -8.31 -9.03
CA GLU A 130 8.45 -9.31 -9.36
C GLU A 130 7.16 -9.04 -8.58
N TRP A 131 7.26 -8.78 -7.27
CA TRP A 131 6.13 -8.36 -6.45
C TRP A 131 5.51 -7.06 -6.96
N ALA A 132 6.34 -6.05 -7.26
CA ALA A 132 5.85 -4.77 -7.78
C ALA A 132 5.15 -4.94 -9.13
N LYS A 133 5.68 -5.77 -10.04
CA LYS A 133 5.07 -6.06 -11.35
C LYS A 133 3.69 -6.68 -11.18
N ALA A 134 3.54 -7.63 -10.25
CA ALA A 134 2.25 -8.22 -9.94
C ALA A 134 1.24 -7.20 -9.39
N GLU A 135 1.69 -6.31 -8.48
CA GLU A 135 0.85 -5.25 -7.92
C GLU A 135 0.44 -4.22 -8.96
N ILE A 136 1.35 -3.83 -9.86
CA ILE A 136 1.08 -2.93 -10.97
C ILE A 136 0.07 -3.55 -11.94
N GLN A 137 0.23 -4.83 -12.26
CA GLN A 137 -0.70 -5.55 -13.13
C GLN A 137 -2.09 -5.64 -12.50
N ASN A 138 -2.16 -5.96 -11.20
CA ASN A 138 -3.40 -5.95 -10.42
C ASN A 138 -4.12 -4.59 -10.48
N LEU A 139 -3.38 -3.49 -10.32
CA LEU A 139 -3.94 -2.13 -10.43
C LEU A 139 -4.40 -1.78 -11.84
N ARG A 140 -3.66 -2.21 -12.88
CA ARG A 140 -4.03 -2.00 -14.29
C ARG A 140 -5.28 -2.79 -14.68
N ASP A 141 -5.41 -4.02 -14.18
CA ASP A 141 -6.54 -4.89 -14.49
C ASP A 141 -7.80 -4.49 -13.73
N SER A 142 -7.67 -4.14 -12.45
CA SER A 142 -8.79 -3.69 -11.62
C SER A 142 -9.23 -2.28 -11.95
N ARG A 143 -8.29 -1.39 -12.29
CA ARG A 143 -8.50 0.06 -12.42
C ARG A 143 -9.11 0.68 -11.16
N ILE A 144 -8.99 0.01 -10.02
CA ILE A 144 -9.52 0.45 -8.72
C ILE A 144 -8.33 0.57 -7.79
N LYS A 145 -8.00 1.79 -7.39
CA LYS A 145 -7.08 2.04 -6.28
C LYS A 145 -7.91 2.08 -5.00
N VAL A 146 -7.45 1.37 -3.97
CA VAL A 146 -8.08 1.38 -2.64
C VAL A 146 -7.15 2.04 -1.65
N THR A 147 -7.67 3.00 -0.88
CA THR A 147 -6.94 3.66 0.21
C THR A 147 -7.76 3.57 1.49
N LEU A 148 -7.15 3.08 2.57
CA LEU A 148 -7.73 3.14 3.91
C LEU A 148 -7.43 4.52 4.52
N GLN A 149 -8.47 5.31 4.81
CA GLN A 149 -8.31 6.52 5.62
C GLN A 149 -7.92 6.14 7.05
N LYS A 150 -7.26 7.08 7.76
CA LYS A 150 -6.84 6.86 9.15
C LYS A 150 -8.01 6.33 9.98
N PRO A 151 -7.92 5.10 10.53
CA PRO A 151 -8.97 4.56 11.38
C PRO A 151 -9.19 5.45 12.61
N SER A 152 -10.44 5.54 13.04
CA SER A 152 -10.83 6.19 14.29
C SER A 152 -11.62 5.20 15.12
N GLY A 153 -11.56 5.31 16.44
CA GLY A 153 -12.42 4.51 17.30
C GLY A 153 -12.56 5.09 18.69
N LEU A 154 -13.54 4.56 19.40
CA LEU A 154 -13.90 4.96 20.75
C LEU A 154 -13.88 3.72 21.65
N LEU A 155 -13.56 3.94 22.91
CA LEU A 155 -13.69 2.92 23.95
C LEU A 155 -15.04 3.08 24.63
N GLU A 156 -15.92 2.10 24.45
CA GLU A 156 -17.14 1.95 25.25
C GLU A 156 -16.81 1.13 26.49
N LYS A 157 -16.85 1.77 27.67
CA LYS A 157 -16.51 1.16 28.95
C LYS A 157 -17.73 1.05 29.86
N SER A 158 -17.82 -0.07 30.56
CA SER A 158 -18.70 -0.30 31.71
C SER A 158 -17.86 -0.86 32.85
N ASP A 159 -18.46 -1.10 34.03
CA ASP A 159 -17.76 -1.70 35.18
C ASP A 159 -17.16 -3.09 34.89
N TRP A 160 -17.67 -3.79 33.86
CA TRP A 160 -17.35 -5.19 33.60
C TRP A 160 -16.78 -5.45 32.22
N LEU A 161 -16.91 -4.49 31.29
CA LEU A 161 -16.60 -4.69 29.88
C LEU A 161 -15.96 -3.44 29.27
N ALA A 162 -14.88 -3.65 28.51
CA ALA A 162 -14.30 -2.69 27.60
C ALA A 162 -14.53 -3.18 26.16
N GLU A 163 -15.29 -2.43 25.37
CA GLU A 163 -15.54 -2.69 23.95
C GLU A 163 -14.92 -1.59 23.09
N ALA A 164 -14.19 -1.98 22.05
CA ALA A 164 -13.75 -1.05 21.02
C ALA A 164 -14.85 -0.89 19.97
N ASP A 165 -15.16 0.35 19.63
CA ASP A 165 -15.98 0.71 18.47
C ASP A 165 -15.12 1.48 17.46
N ILE A 166 -14.90 0.91 16.27
CA ILE A 166 -13.93 1.41 15.28
C ILE A 166 -14.60 1.68 13.95
N ASP A 167 -14.40 2.88 13.43
CA ASP A 167 -14.80 3.28 12.09
C ASP A 167 -13.64 3.18 11.11
N LEU A 168 -13.89 2.47 10.01
CA LEU A 168 -13.03 2.36 8.85
C LEU A 168 -13.68 3.01 7.63
N LYS A 169 -12.86 3.71 6.83
CA LYS A 169 -13.29 4.31 5.56
C LYS A 169 -12.31 3.90 4.47
N PHE A 170 -12.80 3.17 3.48
CA PHE A 170 -12.04 2.79 2.29
C PHE A 170 -12.48 3.66 1.13
N ASP A 171 -11.55 4.46 0.61
CA ASP A 171 -11.74 5.23 -0.62
C ASP A 171 -11.34 4.36 -1.81
N LEU A 172 -12.27 4.21 -2.75
CA LEU A 172 -12.08 3.52 -4.01
C LEU A 172 -12.01 4.59 -5.10
N SER A 173 -10.93 4.61 -5.89
CA SER A 173 -10.78 5.56 -6.98
C SER A 173 -10.32 4.90 -8.28
N ASN A 174 -10.75 5.45 -9.41
CA ASN A 174 -10.30 5.05 -10.74
C ASN A 174 -9.73 6.26 -11.46
N HIS A 175 -8.40 6.33 -11.53
CA HIS A 175 -7.68 7.39 -12.24
C HIS A 175 -7.32 7.00 -13.68
N SER A 176 -7.73 5.82 -14.15
CA SER A 176 -7.46 5.36 -15.51
C SER A 176 -8.41 5.99 -16.53
N SER A 177 -8.05 5.91 -17.80
CA SER A 177 -8.87 6.38 -18.92
C SER A 177 -10.04 5.47 -19.26
N GLN A 178 -10.20 4.35 -18.55
CA GLN A 178 -11.26 3.36 -18.76
C GLN A 178 -12.05 3.15 -17.47
N ALA A 179 -13.33 2.80 -17.57
CA ALA A 179 -14.13 2.47 -16.39
C ALA A 179 -13.63 1.16 -15.77
N SER A 180 -13.82 0.97 -14.46
CA SER A 180 -13.47 -0.28 -13.80
C SER A 180 -14.29 -1.45 -14.37
N PRO A 181 -13.87 -2.71 -14.15
CA PRO A 181 -14.78 -3.85 -14.27
C PRO A 181 -15.96 -3.69 -13.31
N ASP A 182 -17.03 -4.48 -13.51
CA ASP A 182 -18.17 -4.45 -12.60
C ASP A 182 -17.77 -5.06 -11.26
N ILE A 183 -18.05 -4.33 -10.18
CA ILE A 183 -17.87 -4.77 -8.80
C ILE A 183 -19.07 -5.66 -8.47
N GLU A 184 -18.80 -6.93 -8.27
CA GLU A 184 -19.82 -7.95 -8.00
C GLU A 184 -19.98 -8.17 -6.49
N ALA A 185 -18.87 -8.14 -5.74
CA ALA A 185 -18.88 -8.25 -4.30
C ALA A 185 -17.64 -7.61 -3.67
N ILE A 186 -17.78 -7.18 -2.42
CA ILE A 186 -16.64 -6.71 -1.61
C ILE A 186 -16.63 -7.48 -0.30
N TYR A 187 -15.44 -7.91 0.11
CA TYR A 187 -15.25 -8.64 1.36
C TYR A 187 -14.14 -7.99 2.18
N ILE A 188 -14.38 -7.78 3.46
CA ILE A 188 -13.35 -7.41 4.43
C ILE A 188 -12.92 -8.64 5.23
N TYR A 189 -11.61 -8.82 5.36
CA TYR A 189 -10.96 -9.97 5.97
C TYR A 189 -10.22 -9.56 7.23
N MET A 190 -10.36 -10.37 8.27
CA MET A 190 -9.74 -10.13 9.57
C MET A 190 -9.58 -11.43 10.36
N ASN A 191 -8.93 -11.33 11.53
CA ASN A 191 -8.92 -12.43 12.49
C ASN A 191 -10.28 -12.52 13.20
N ARG A 192 -10.59 -13.69 13.77
CA ARG A 192 -11.80 -13.88 14.59
C ARG A 192 -11.81 -12.87 15.73
N GLN A 193 -13.01 -12.41 16.14
CA GLN A 193 -13.34 -11.53 17.29
C GLN A 193 -14.07 -10.23 16.92
N TRP A 194 -14.32 -9.93 15.64
CA TRP A 194 -14.94 -8.67 15.24
C TRP A 194 -16.41 -8.87 14.84
N THR A 195 -17.26 -7.98 15.34
CA THR A 195 -18.59 -7.78 14.77
C THR A 195 -18.51 -6.64 13.78
N VAL A 196 -18.71 -6.94 12.49
CA VAL A 196 -18.65 -5.95 11.42
C VAL A 196 -20.04 -5.46 11.08
N ARG A 197 -20.22 -4.15 10.97
CA ARG A 197 -21.46 -3.48 10.60
C ARG A 197 -21.24 -2.51 9.45
N GLN A 198 -22.28 -2.36 8.64
CA GLN A 198 -22.37 -1.35 7.60
C GLN A 198 -23.80 -0.83 7.56
N ASP A 199 -23.96 0.50 7.51
CA ASP A 199 -25.27 1.16 7.58
C ASP A 199 -26.15 0.60 8.72
N GLU A 200 -25.55 0.50 9.91
CA GLU A 200 -26.14 -0.03 11.16
C GLU A 200 -26.53 -1.52 11.14
N LYS A 201 -26.34 -2.23 10.02
CA LYS A 201 -26.65 -3.65 9.87
C LYS A 201 -25.41 -4.50 10.07
N VAL A 202 -25.55 -5.62 10.78
CA VAL A 202 -24.48 -6.61 10.91
C VAL A 202 -24.23 -7.30 9.57
N CYS A 203 -22.98 -7.27 9.12
CA CYS A 203 -22.56 -7.90 7.89
C CYS A 203 -22.49 -9.41 8.03
N SER A 204 -22.99 -10.15 7.04
CA SER A 204 -22.86 -11.61 6.99
C SER A 204 -21.39 -12.04 7.00
N THR A 205 -21.08 -13.10 7.74
CA THR A 205 -19.71 -13.60 7.95
C THR A 205 -19.59 -15.08 7.62
N VAL A 206 -18.43 -15.48 7.11
CA VAL A 206 -18.03 -16.88 6.86
C VAL A 206 -16.52 -17.03 7.09
N ASP A 207 -16.02 -18.27 7.15
CA ASP A 207 -14.58 -18.54 7.22
C ASP A 207 -13.83 -17.95 6.01
N SER A 208 -12.62 -17.45 6.27
CA SER A 208 -11.75 -16.85 5.26
C SER A 208 -11.19 -17.89 4.29
N ASP A 209 -11.18 -17.55 3.00
CA ASP A 209 -10.46 -18.23 1.94
C ASP A 209 -9.09 -17.60 1.64
N TRP A 210 -8.67 -16.62 2.44
CA TRP A 210 -7.44 -15.85 2.25
C TRP A 210 -6.58 -15.87 3.51
N SER A 211 -5.45 -16.58 3.47
CA SER A 211 -4.47 -16.60 4.55
C SER A 211 -3.72 -15.26 4.64
N PRO A 212 -3.42 -14.74 5.86
CA PRO A 212 -3.56 -15.36 7.18
C PRO A 212 -4.91 -15.10 7.89
N PHE A 213 -5.83 -14.40 7.23
CA PHE A 213 -7.11 -14.02 7.82
C PHE A 213 -7.98 -15.22 8.15
N LYS A 214 -8.88 -15.08 9.12
CA LYS A 214 -9.69 -16.18 9.65
C LYS A 214 -11.15 -16.09 9.26
N GLU A 215 -11.67 -14.87 9.14
CA GLU A 215 -13.06 -14.61 8.75
C GLU A 215 -13.11 -13.55 7.66
N ARG A 216 -14.19 -13.58 6.88
CA ARG A 216 -14.52 -12.55 5.90
C ARG A 216 -15.97 -12.11 6.06
N HIS A 217 -16.21 -10.82 5.91
CA HIS A 217 -17.54 -10.23 5.99
C HIS A 217 -17.90 -9.61 4.66
N PHE A 218 -19.12 -9.85 4.20
CA PHE A 218 -19.64 -9.23 2.98
C PHE A 218 -19.96 -7.75 3.23
N LEU A 219 -19.51 -6.88 2.32
CA LEU A 219 -19.78 -5.45 2.33
C LEU A 219 -20.55 -5.05 1.08
N ALA A 220 -21.57 -4.21 1.25
CA ALA A 220 -22.23 -3.53 0.16
C ALA A 220 -21.31 -2.44 -0.42
N CYS A 221 -21.18 -2.41 -1.74
CA CYS A 221 -20.53 -1.32 -2.44
C CYS A 221 -21.60 -0.29 -2.86
N PRO A 222 -21.38 1.03 -2.65
CA PRO A 222 -22.34 2.05 -3.07
C PRO A 222 -22.44 2.18 -4.61
N VAL A 223 -21.50 1.59 -5.36
CA VAL A 223 -21.45 1.67 -6.82
C VAL A 223 -21.16 0.31 -7.43
N ARG A 224 -21.73 0.04 -8.60
CA ARG A 224 -21.40 -1.17 -9.38
C ARG A 224 -20.11 -1.04 -10.19
N ARG A 225 -19.70 0.19 -10.51
CA ARG A 225 -18.55 0.46 -11.37
C ARG A 225 -18.00 1.85 -11.09
N LEU A 226 -16.68 2.01 -11.05
CA LEU A 226 -16.04 3.32 -10.99
C LEU A 226 -15.82 3.87 -12.40
N GLN A 227 -16.31 5.09 -12.64
CA GLN A 227 -16.13 5.77 -13.92
C GLN A 227 -14.65 6.12 -14.18
N LYS A 228 -14.29 6.25 -15.45
CA LYS A 228 -12.95 6.69 -15.87
C LYS A 228 -12.65 8.11 -15.39
N ASN A 229 -11.37 8.48 -15.37
CA ASN A 229 -10.88 9.83 -15.15
C ASN A 229 -11.32 10.44 -13.80
N GLY A 230 -11.17 9.69 -12.72
CA GLY A 230 -11.42 10.17 -11.35
C GLY A 230 -12.76 9.71 -10.77
N GLY A 231 -13.38 8.66 -11.31
CA GLY A 231 -14.53 8.03 -10.64
C GLY A 231 -14.14 7.57 -9.24
N TRP A 232 -15.00 7.83 -8.26
CA TRP A 232 -14.71 7.62 -6.85
C TRP A 232 -15.93 7.13 -6.08
N ALA A 233 -15.68 6.33 -5.05
CA ALA A 233 -16.67 5.90 -4.07
C ALA A 233 -16.01 5.66 -2.71
N GLN A 234 -16.80 5.66 -1.63
CA GLN A 234 -16.33 5.35 -0.29
C GLN A 234 -17.17 4.26 0.36
N ILE A 235 -16.48 3.33 1.01
CA ILE A 235 -17.10 2.29 1.83
C ILE A 235 -16.80 2.65 3.29
N LYS A 236 -17.87 2.78 4.08
CA LYS A 236 -17.79 2.98 5.52
C LYS A 236 -18.14 1.68 6.21
N VAL A 237 -17.33 1.30 7.18
CA VAL A 237 -17.51 0.07 7.96
C VAL A 237 -17.29 0.40 9.42
N ASN A 238 -18.18 -0.08 10.27
CA ASN A 238 -18.07 0.01 11.71
C ASN A 238 -17.72 -1.39 12.26
N MET A 239 -16.80 -1.48 13.20
CA MET A 239 -16.35 -2.76 13.76
C MET A 239 -16.30 -2.69 15.27
N LYS A 240 -16.95 -3.65 15.93
CA LYS A 240 -16.95 -3.80 17.38
C LYS A 240 -16.19 -5.03 17.84
N ARG A 241 -15.42 -4.91 18.93
CA ARG A 241 -14.75 -6.03 19.59
C ARG A 241 -14.59 -5.80 21.08
N ILE A 242 -14.90 -6.84 21.85
CA ILE A 242 -14.60 -6.90 23.28
C ILE A 242 -13.08 -6.98 23.48
N LEU A 243 -12.52 -6.01 24.22
CA LEU A 243 -11.09 -5.91 24.50
C LEU A 243 -10.71 -6.54 25.84
N ALA A 244 -11.55 -6.38 26.85
CA ALA A 244 -11.32 -6.90 28.19
C ALA A 244 -12.64 -7.06 28.94
N VAL A 245 -12.65 -8.04 29.85
CA VAL A 245 -13.73 -8.26 30.82
C VAL A 245 -13.09 -8.19 32.19
N ALA A 246 -13.64 -7.36 33.08
CA ALA A 246 -13.12 -7.21 34.43
C ALA A 246 -13.82 -8.18 35.39
N SER A 247 -13.04 -8.78 36.28
CA SER A 247 -13.56 -9.49 37.46
C SER A 247 -13.71 -8.52 38.64
N LYS A 248 -14.44 -8.92 39.68
CA LYS A 248 -14.75 -8.06 40.83
C LYS A 248 -13.49 -7.45 41.46
N GLY A 249 -13.33 -6.13 41.35
CA GLY A 249 -12.20 -5.37 41.89
C GLY A 249 -11.08 -5.05 40.90
N GLU A 250 -11.17 -5.55 39.66
CA GLU A 250 -10.26 -5.15 38.58
C GLU A 250 -10.72 -3.86 37.90
N VAL A 251 -9.77 -3.00 37.55
CA VAL A 251 -10.03 -1.74 36.85
C VAL A 251 -9.63 -1.93 35.39
N LEU A 252 -10.57 -1.67 34.48
CA LEU A 252 -10.32 -1.66 33.04
C LEU A 252 -9.44 -0.46 32.67
N LYS A 253 -8.65 -0.59 31.61
CA LYS A 253 -7.82 0.53 31.13
C LYS A 253 -8.70 1.58 30.49
N ASP A 254 -8.25 2.82 30.54
CA ASP A 254 -8.93 3.96 29.89
C ASP A 254 -8.57 4.09 28.40
N SER A 255 -7.53 3.35 27.97
CA SER A 255 -7.09 3.31 26.58
C SER A 255 -6.54 1.96 26.17
N TYR A 256 -6.73 1.63 24.90
CA TYR A 256 -6.20 0.42 24.27
C TYR A 256 -5.66 0.73 22.87
N GLN A 257 -4.44 0.26 22.59
CA GLN A 257 -3.89 0.28 21.23
C GLN A 257 -4.21 -1.01 20.51
N LEU A 258 -4.88 -0.90 19.36
CA LEU A 258 -5.30 -2.04 18.55
C LEU A 258 -4.43 -2.12 17.31
N LYS A 259 -3.62 -3.18 17.23
CA LYS A 259 -2.76 -3.49 16.10
C LYS A 259 -3.20 -4.76 15.40
N GLY A 260 -3.17 -4.75 14.07
CA GLY A 260 -3.58 -5.91 13.27
C GLY A 260 -3.37 -5.71 11.78
N LYS A 261 -3.92 -6.64 11.00
CA LYS A 261 -4.00 -6.54 9.54
C LYS A 261 -5.44 -6.67 9.12
N LEU A 262 -5.82 -5.91 8.11
CA LEU A 262 -7.08 -6.00 7.41
C LEU A 262 -6.80 -6.41 5.97
N GLY A 263 -7.63 -7.29 5.43
CA GLY A 263 -7.69 -7.56 4.00
C GLY A 263 -8.98 -6.96 3.43
N LEU A 264 -8.94 -6.47 2.20
CA LEU A 264 -10.11 -6.10 1.43
C LEU A 264 -10.02 -6.79 0.07
N ARG A 265 -11.01 -7.60 -0.29
CA ARG A 265 -11.15 -8.16 -1.64
C ARG A 265 -12.24 -7.42 -2.38
N ILE A 266 -11.94 -6.95 -3.57
CA ILE A 266 -12.92 -6.49 -4.54
C ILE A 266 -13.05 -7.58 -5.61
N ALA A 267 -14.15 -8.32 -5.55
CA ALA A 267 -14.49 -9.31 -6.57
C ALA A 267 -15.19 -8.60 -7.72
N THR A 268 -14.67 -8.78 -8.92
CA THR A 268 -15.16 -8.13 -10.12
C THR A 268 -15.38 -9.10 -11.26
N SER A 269 -16.05 -8.63 -12.32
CA SER A 269 -16.25 -9.40 -13.55
C SER A 269 -14.94 -9.83 -14.27
N SER A 270 -13.78 -9.29 -13.88
CA SER A 270 -12.47 -9.67 -14.41
C SER A 270 -11.59 -10.43 -13.42
N GLY A 271 -12.09 -10.74 -12.22
CA GLY A 271 -11.35 -11.46 -11.18
C GLY A 271 -11.39 -10.78 -9.80
N ASN A 272 -10.64 -11.37 -8.88
CA ASN A 272 -10.52 -10.89 -7.50
C ASN A 272 -9.28 -10.03 -7.34
N PHE A 273 -9.45 -8.88 -6.69
CA PHE A 273 -8.36 -7.94 -6.41
C PHE A 273 -8.25 -7.70 -4.91
N ASP A 274 -7.10 -8.04 -4.35
CA ASP A 274 -6.87 -8.14 -2.91
C ASP A 274 -5.94 -7.04 -2.42
N TYR A 275 -6.34 -6.35 -1.35
CA TYR A 275 -5.62 -5.24 -0.75
C TYR A 275 -5.40 -5.50 0.74
N GLN A 276 -4.18 -5.31 1.24
CA GLN A 276 -3.87 -5.46 2.66
C GLN A 276 -3.53 -4.12 3.30
N PHE A 277 -4.05 -3.89 4.50
CA PHE A 277 -3.84 -2.67 5.25
C PHE A 277 -3.42 -3.00 6.69
N PRO A 278 -2.47 -2.25 7.28
CA PRO A 278 -2.25 -2.29 8.71
C PRO A 278 -3.45 -1.64 9.43
N LEU A 279 -3.92 -2.28 10.50
CA LEU A 279 -4.78 -1.66 11.48
C LEU A 279 -3.90 -1.19 12.63
N ASP A 280 -3.86 0.11 12.89
CA ASP A 280 -3.21 0.69 14.06
C ASP A 280 -4.08 1.85 14.56
N VAL A 281 -4.83 1.62 15.63
CA VAL A 281 -5.80 2.59 16.17
C VAL A 281 -5.78 2.59 17.69
N ALA A 282 -5.67 3.78 18.26
CA ALA A 282 -5.91 4.01 19.68
C ALA A 282 -7.41 4.17 19.89
N VAL A 283 -7.98 3.45 20.84
CA VAL A 283 -9.33 3.70 21.33
C VAL A 283 -9.23 4.17 22.77
N ASP A 284 -9.79 5.35 23.00
CA ASP A 284 -9.80 6.04 24.28
C ASP A 284 -11.25 6.31 24.67
N GLU A 285 -11.50 6.44 25.98
CA GLU A 285 -12.80 6.89 26.48
C GLU A 285 -13.04 8.34 26.02
N ILE A 286 -14.29 8.67 25.68
CA ILE A 286 -14.64 10.06 25.35
C ILE A 286 -14.37 10.91 26.60
N PRO A 287 -13.56 11.99 26.53
CA PRO A 287 -13.47 12.92 27.63
C PRO A 287 -14.83 13.60 27.79
N PHE A 288 -15.56 13.23 28.83
CA PHE A 288 -16.76 13.95 29.27
C PHE A 288 -16.40 15.32 29.83
#